data_AF-A0A5K1BUP6-F1
#
_entry.id   AF-A0A5K1BUP6-F1
#
_cell.length_a   1.000
_cell.length_b   1.000
_cell.length_c   1.000
_cell.angle_alpha   90.00
_cell.angle_beta   90.00
_cell.angle_gamma   90.00
#
_symmetry.space_group_name_H-M   'P 1'
#
loop_
_entity.id
_entity.type
_entity.pdbx_description
1 polymer ?
#
loop_
_entity_poly.entity_id
_entity_poly.type
_entity_poly.pdbx_seq_one_letter_code
_entity_poly.pdbx_strand_id
1 'polypeptide(L)' 'SLPLSWSSRLKVSIGAAKGLAFLHGGAEPVIYRDFKTSNILLDS' A
#
# COMPACT_ATOMS: atom_id res chain seq x y z
N SER A 1 -21.09 5.36 -0.08
CA SER A 1 -20.24 4.74 0.96
C SER A 1 -19.79 5.83 1.92
N LEU A 2 -19.71 5.52 3.22
CA LEU A 2 -19.13 6.46 4.18
C LEU A 2 -17.61 6.55 3.94
N PRO A 3 -16.99 7.74 4.07
CA PRO A 3 -15.54 7.85 3.98
C PRO A 3 -14.86 7.00 5.05
N LEU A 4 -13.74 6.37 4.73
CA LEU A 4 -12.92 5.68 5.72
C LEU A 4 -12.52 6.64 6.84
N SER A 5 -12.53 6.15 8.08
CA SER A 5 -12.01 6.88 9.23
C SER A 5 -10.54 7.27 9.01
N TRP A 6 -10.07 8.32 9.67
CA TRP A 6 -8.67 8.73 9.61
C TRP A 6 -7.71 7.59 10.02
N SER A 7 -8.07 6.86 11.08
CA SER A 7 -7.30 5.69 11.54
C SER A 7 -7.20 4.62 10.46
N SER A 8 -8.31 4.32 9.77
CA SER A 8 -8.31 3.36 8.65
C SER A 8 -7.42 3.82 7.51
N ARG A 9 -7.46 5.11 7.14
CA ARG A 9 -6.58 5.67 6.08
C ARG A 9 -5.10 5.57 6.43
N LEU A 10 -4.75 5.80 7.69
CA LEU A 10 -3.38 5.62 8.17
C LEU A 10 -2.95 4.15 8.08
N LYS A 11 -3.80 3.20 8.50
CA LYS A 11 -3.51 1.76 8.36
C LYS A 11 -3.25 1.36 6.90
N VAL A 12 -4.08 1.84 5.97
CA VAL A 12 -3.90 1.60 4.53
C VAL A 12 -2.57 2.16 4.04
N SER A 13 -2.25 3.42 4.40
CA SER A 13 -1.02 4.09 3.96
C SER A 13 0.23 3.38 4.48
N ILE A 14 0.21 2.94 5.75
CA ILE A 14 1.31 2.18 6.37
C ILE A 14 1.46 0.81 5.70
N GLY A 15 0.36 0.10 5.44
CA GLY A 15 0.38 -1.19 4.75
C GLY A 15 0.97 -1.09 3.34
N ALA A 16 0.52 -0.11 2.56
CA ALA A 16 1.03 0.15 1.21
C ALA A 16 2.52 0.51 1.22
N ALA A 17 2.97 1.34 2.17
CA ALA A 17 4.39 1.69 2.32
C ALA A 17 5.26 0.49 2.70
N LYS A 18 4.77 -0.39 3.58
CA LYS A 18 5.47 -1.65 3.94
C LYS A 18 5.61 -2.57 2.72
N GLY A 19 4.56 -2.73 1.93
CA GLY A 19 4.61 -3.51 0.70
C GLY A 19 5.63 -2.96 -0.30
N LEU A 20 5.65 -1.64 -0.50
CA LEU A 20 6.63 -1.00 -1.38
C LEU A 20 8.08 -1.15 -0.85
N ALA A 21 8.27 -0.98 0.46
CA ALA A 21 9.58 -1.18 1.09
C ALA A 21 10.08 -2.62 0.94
N PHE A 22 9.19 -3.61 1.05
CA PHE A 22 9.52 -5.01 0.82
C PHE A 22 9.99 -5.25 -0.62
N LEU A 23 9.26 -4.72 -1.62
CA LEU A 23 9.62 -4.86 -3.04
C LEU A 23 10.98 -4.23 -3.36
N HIS A 24 11.27 -3.07 -2.79
CA HIS A 24 12.52 -2.35 -3.05
C HIS A 24 13.72 -2.86 -2.23
N GLY A 25 13.47 -3.54 -1.10
CA GLY A 25 14.52 -3.99 -0.18
C GLY A 25 15.07 -5.39 -0.44
N GLY A 26 14.60 -6.09 -1.48
CA GLY A 26 15.09 -7.42 -1.84
C GLY A 26 16.49 -7.41 -2.48
N ALA A 27 17.12 -8.59 -2.57
CA ALA A 27 18.41 -8.76 -3.27
C ALA A 27 18.33 -8.36 -4.75
N GLU A 28 17.16 -8.59 -5.37
CA GLU A 28 16.78 -8.08 -6.68
C GLU A 28 15.59 -7.13 -6.51
N PRO A 29 15.82 -5.81 -6.41
CA PRO A 29 14.76 -4.84 -6.18
C PRO A 29 13.70 -4.82 -7.30
N VAL A 30 12.43 -4.91 -6.93
CA VAL A 30 11.30 -4.89 -7.86
C VAL A 30 10.72 -3.48 -7.97
N ILE A 31 10.77 -2.88 -9.16
CA ILE A 31 10.14 -1.57 -9.42
C ILE A 31 8.67 -1.77 -9.77
N TYR A 32 7.77 -1.48 -8.82
CA TYR A 32 6.33 -1.48 -9.06
C TYR A 32 5.88 -0.15 -9.69
N ARG A 33 5.86 -0.11 -11.03
CA ARG A 33 5.68 1.13 -11.82
C ARG A 33 4.27 1.73 -11.75
N ASP A 34 3.26 0.96 -11.34
CA ASP A 34 1.85 1.38 -11.30
C ASP A 34 1.36 1.48 -9.84
N PHE A 35 2.14 2.14 -8.99
CA PHE A 35 1.79 2.36 -7.59
C PHE A 35 0.74 3.48 -7.45
N LYS A 36 -0.54 3.08 -7.43
CA LYS A 36 -1.69 3.99 -7.34
C LYS A 36 -2.80 3.42 -6.46
N THR A 37 -3.71 4.28 -6.01
CA THR A 37 -4.78 3.93 -5.06
C THR A 37 -5.71 2.84 -5.57
N SER A 38 -6.00 2.77 -6.87
CA SER A 38 -6.84 1.73 -7.47
C SER A 38 -6.21 0.33 -7.44
N ASN A 39 -4.92 0.24 -7.16
CA ASN A 39 -4.18 -1.02 -7.06
C ASN A 39 -3.92 -1.44 -5.60
N ILE A 40 -4.45 -0.71 -4.62
CA ILE A 40 -4.37 -1.06 -3.21
C ILE A 40 -5.63 -1.82 -2.81
N LEU A 41 -5.49 -3.12 -2.56
CA LEU A 41 -6.60 -3.99 -2.17
C LEU A 41 -6.79 -3.93 -0.65
N LEU A 42 -8.03 -3.82 -0.20
CA LEU A 42 -8.44 -3.92 1.20
C LEU A 42 -9.16 -5.24 1.40
N ASP A 43 -8.78 -5.98 2.43
CA ASP A 43 -9.48 -7.19 2.84
C ASP A 43 -10.68 -6.85 3.75
N SER A 44 -11.60 -7.81 3.91
CA SER A 44 -12.81 -7.69 4.75
C SER A 44 -12.50 -7.60 6.24
#